data_AF-A0A0R3Q8A3-F1
#
_entry.id   AF-A0A0R3Q8A3-F1
#
_cell.length_a   1.000
_cell.length_b   1.000
_cell.length_c   1.000
_cell.angle_alpha   90.00
_cell.angle_beta   90.00
_cell.angle_gamma   90.00
#
_symmetry.space_group_name_H-M   'P 1'
#
loop_
_entity.id
_entity.type
_entity.pdbx_description
1 polymer ?
#
loop_
_entity_poly.entity_id
_entity_poly.type
_entity_poly.pdbx_seq_one_letter_code
_entity_poly.pdbx_strand_id
1 'polypeptide(L)'
;MSAIIFDQRRMRESAKPPVRGKTSPYGFFVKMCYEEHKKKYPNENVQVTEISKKCSEKWKTMSDDEKRRFFELAQKDAERYQAEVAAYGGEDALRKRKRVKKDPNAPKRAL
;
A
#
# COMPACT_ATOMS: atom_id res chain seq x y z
N MET A 1 -15.01 -2.69 20.96
CA MET A 1 -14.24 -3.87 20.50
C MET A 1 -13.82 -3.62 19.07
N SER A 2 -12.52 -3.45 18.85
CA SER A 2 -11.93 -2.98 17.59
C SER A 2 -12.14 -3.98 16.45
N ALA A 3 -13.13 -3.73 15.59
CA ALA A 3 -13.26 -4.42 14.32
C ALA A 3 -12.21 -3.85 13.35
N ILE A 4 -11.09 -4.57 13.23
CA ILE A 4 -10.16 -4.42 12.11
C ILE A 4 -10.99 -4.65 10.84
N ILE A 5 -11.20 -3.58 10.08
CA ILE A 5 -11.82 -3.62 8.75
C ILE A 5 -10.83 -4.37 7.83
N PHE A 6 -10.93 -5.69 7.80
CA PHE A 6 -10.21 -6.54 6.86
C PHE A 6 -11.05 -6.62 5.58
N ASP A 7 -10.59 -5.89 4.56
CA ASP A 7 -11.13 -5.81 3.19
C ASP A 7 -11.52 -7.21 2.66
N GLN A 8 -12.83 -7.48 2.64
CA GLN A 8 -13.49 -8.67 2.09
C GLN A 8 -13.32 -8.71 0.55
N ARG A 9 -12.10 -8.91 0.06
CA ARG A 9 -11.81 -8.94 -1.38
C ARG A 9 -11.52 -10.36 -1.84
N ARG A 10 -12.62 -11.06 -2.17
CA ARG A 10 -12.72 -12.10 -3.20
C ARG A 10 -11.53 -13.10 -3.18
N MET A 11 -11.65 -14.12 -2.33
CA MET A 11 -10.92 -15.38 -2.42
C MET A 11 -11.08 -15.96 -3.83
N ARG A 12 -10.16 -15.61 -4.75
CA ARG A 12 -9.94 -16.36 -5.99
C ARG A 12 -8.77 -17.28 -5.70
N GLU A 13 -9.13 -18.55 -5.55
CA GLU A 13 -8.30 -19.74 -5.51
C GLU A 13 -7.16 -19.64 -6.54
N SER A 14 -6.00 -19.27 -6.02
CA SER A 14 -4.70 -19.48 -6.65
C SER A 14 -3.79 -19.74 -5.47
N ALA A 15 -3.27 -20.95 -5.35
CA ALA A 15 -2.57 -21.49 -4.18
C ALA A 15 -1.35 -20.68 -3.69
N LYS A 16 -1.02 -19.56 -4.35
CA LYS A 16 -0.02 -18.59 -3.94
C LYS A 16 -0.69 -17.22 -3.71
N PRO A 17 -0.51 -16.60 -2.53
CA PRO A 17 -1.06 -15.27 -2.27
C PRO A 17 -0.54 -14.27 -3.33
N PRO A 18 -1.37 -13.29 -3.77
CA PRO A 18 -0.90 -12.26 -4.69
C PRO A 18 0.34 -11.58 -4.11
N VAL A 19 1.38 -11.42 -4.94
CA VAL A 19 2.54 -10.59 -4.59
C VAL A 19 2.05 -9.19 -4.25
N ARG A 20 2.27 -8.77 -3.00
CA ARG A 20 1.87 -7.45 -2.52
C ARG A 20 2.76 -6.41 -3.17
N GLY A 21 2.17 -5.40 -3.81
CA GLY A 21 2.90 -4.35 -4.52
C GLY A 21 3.94 -3.63 -3.66
N LYS A 22 4.93 -3.01 -4.31
CA LYS A 22 5.95 -2.18 -3.65
C LYS A 22 5.29 -1.04 -2.88
N THR A 23 5.66 -0.87 -1.62
CA THR A 23 5.24 0.24 -0.77
C THR A 23 6.19 1.41 -1.01
N SER A 24 5.66 2.57 -1.33
CA SER A 24 6.48 3.78 -1.52
C SER A 24 7.00 4.31 -0.17
N PRO A 25 8.07 5.13 -0.16
CA PRO A 25 8.57 5.78 1.06
C PRO A 25 7.47 6.53 1.81
N TYR A 26 6.61 7.24 1.06
CA TYR A 26 5.44 7.92 1.60
C TYR A 26 4.39 6.95 2.17
N GLY A 27 4.21 5.77 1.56
CA GLY A 27 3.32 4.74 2.09
C GLY A 27 3.76 4.23 3.47
N PHE A 28 5.07 4.06 3.69
CA PHE A 28 5.60 3.73 5.02
C PHE A 28 5.41 4.88 6.01
N PHE A 29 5.65 6.11 5.58
CA PHE A 29 5.43 7.29 6.41
C PHE A 29 3.98 7.43 6.87
N VAL A 30 3.02 7.28 5.95
CA VAL A 30 1.58 7.33 6.28
C VAL A 30 1.21 6.23 7.26
N LYS A 31 1.75 5.01 7.09
CA LYS A 31 1.51 3.90 8.03
C LYS A 31 2.00 4.24 9.44
N MET A 32 3.23 4.77 9.57
CA MET A 32 3.78 5.22 10.84
C MET A 32 2.94 6.32 11.46
N CYS A 33 2.53 7.31 10.66
CA CYS A 33 1.61 8.38 11.04
C CYS A 33 0.31 7.82 11.67
N TYR A 34 -0.31 6.82 11.04
CA TYR A 34 -1.52 6.17 11.57
C TYR A 34 -1.25 5.38 12.86
N GLU A 35 -0.14 4.64 12.93
CA GLU A 35 0.22 3.85 14.11
C GLU A 35 0.50 4.76 15.33
N GLU A 36 1.23 5.87 15.15
CA GLU A 36 1.45 6.85 16.20
C GLU A 36 0.15 7.49 16.69
N HIS A 37 -0.74 7.88 15.76
CA HIS A 37 -2.04 8.44 16.11
C HIS A 37 -2.91 7.43 16.87
N LYS A 38 -2.94 6.17 16.41
CA LYS A 38 -3.71 5.10 17.07
C LYS A 38 -3.19 4.79 18.47
N LYS A 39 -1.88 4.90 18.70
CA LYS A 39 -1.25 4.69 20.01
C LYS A 39 -1.52 5.84 20.98
N LYS A 40 -1.51 7.09 20.50
CA LYS A 40 -1.76 8.28 21.32
C LYS A 40 -3.25 8.48 21.63
N TYR A 41 -4.13 8.13 20.69
CA TYR A 41 -5.57 8.32 20.79
C TYR A 41 -6.32 7.00 20.57
N PRO A 42 -6.14 6.01 21.46
CA PRO A 42 -6.82 4.72 21.33
C PRO A 42 -8.35 4.82 21.47
N ASN A 43 -8.85 5.89 22.12
CA ASN A 43 -10.27 6.12 22.41
C ASN A 43 -10.94 7.16 21.51
N GLU A 44 -10.17 7.91 20.71
CA GLU A 44 -10.69 8.97 19.85
C GLU A 44 -10.67 8.48 18.41
N ASN A 45 -11.83 8.45 17.75
CA ASN A 45 -11.93 8.07 16.35
C ASN A 45 -11.50 9.25 15.48
N VAL A 46 -10.20 9.57 15.51
CA VAL A 46 -9.64 10.65 14.70
C VAL A 46 -9.88 10.31 13.23
N GLN A 47 -10.55 11.21 12.51
CA GLN A 47 -10.88 10.96 11.11
C GLN A 47 -9.60 10.75 10.29
N VAL A 48 -9.60 9.66 9.53
CA VAL A 48 -8.54 9.25 8.61
C VAL A 48 -8.15 10.39 7.65
N THR A 49 -9.10 11.23 7.29
CA THR A 49 -8.92 12.43 6.45
C THR A 49 -8.04 13.49 7.09
N GLU A 50 -8.13 13.73 8.40
CA GLU A 50 -7.30 14.72 9.10
C GLU A 50 -5.85 14.26 9.23
N ILE A 51 -5.65 12.98 9.54
CA ILE A 51 -4.32 12.36 9.61
C ILE A 51 -3.66 12.45 8.23
N SER A 52 -4.37 12.13 7.16
CA SER A 52 -3.85 12.22 5.79
C SER A 52 -3.40 13.65 5.43
N LYS A 53 -4.19 14.67 5.81
CA LYS A 53 -3.82 16.09 5.61
C LYS A 53 -2.53 16.45 6.37
N LYS A 54 -2.48 16.16 7.68
CA LYS A 54 -1.30 16.43 8.53
C LYS A 54 -0.05 15.71 8.05
N CYS A 55 -0.17 14.45 7.62
CA CYS A 55 0.95 13.69 7.10
C CYS A 55 1.41 14.23 5.73
N SER A 56 0.49 14.69 4.88
CA SER A 56 0.86 15.34 3.61
C SER A 56 1.65 16.64 3.82
N GLU A 57 1.23 17.47 4.78
CA GLU A 57 1.95 18.70 5.15
C GLU A 57 3.32 18.38 5.76
N LYS A 58 3.37 17.47 6.72
CA LYS A 58 4.61 17.08 7.39
C LYS A 58 5.61 16.43 6.44
N TRP A 59 5.15 15.63 5.49
CA TRP A 59 6.03 15.04 4.47
C TRP A 59 6.64 16.10 3.55
N LYS A 60 5.91 17.18 3.23
CA LYS A 60 6.44 18.28 2.42
C LYS A 60 7.50 19.09 3.18
N THR A 61 7.33 19.27 4.50
CA THR A 61 8.25 20.04 5.33
C THR A 61 9.45 19.23 5.86
N MET A 62 9.36 17.90 5.86
CA MET A 62 10.48 17.01 6.24
C MET A 62 11.69 17.15 5.30
N SER A 63 12.88 17.07 5.88
CA SER A 63 14.14 17.07 5.13
C SER A 63 14.40 15.72 4.44
N ASP A 64 15.31 15.72 3.46
CA ASP A 64 15.69 14.51 2.74
C ASP A 64 16.37 13.47 3.66
N ASP A 65 17.02 13.91 4.74
CA ASP A 65 17.61 13.00 5.74
C ASP A 65 16.53 12.22 6.51
N GLU A 66 15.46 12.89 6.93
CA GLU A 66 14.34 12.22 7.60
C GLU A 66 13.54 11.34 6.64
N LYS A 67 13.54 11.69 5.35
CA LYS A 67 12.98 10.86 4.28
C LYS A 67 13.88 9.68 3.95
N ARG A 68 15.20 9.80 4.10
CA ARG A 68 16.20 8.77 3.74
C ARG A 68 15.89 7.43 4.39
N ARG A 69 15.53 7.43 5.68
CA ARG A 69 15.10 6.20 6.38
C ARG A 69 13.90 5.52 5.70
N PHE A 70 12.96 6.30 5.17
CA PHE A 70 11.79 5.78 4.45
C PHE A 70 12.15 5.32 3.03
N PHE A 71 13.11 5.96 2.39
CA PHE A 71 13.66 5.49 1.12
C PHE A 71 14.39 4.15 1.28
N GLU A 72 15.19 3.97 2.33
CA GLU A 72 15.83 2.68 2.65
C GLU A 72 14.79 1.58 2.92
N LEU A 73 13.74 1.89 3.69
CA LEU A 73 12.62 0.96 3.92
C LEU A 73 11.91 0.59 2.61
N ALA A 74 11.67 1.55 1.74
CA ALA A 74 11.07 1.31 0.43
C ALA A 74 11.98 0.50 -0.49
N GLN A 75 13.30 0.70 -0.41
CA GLN A 75 14.27 -0.09 -1.16
C GLN A 75 14.29 -1.55 -0.70
N LYS A 76 14.31 -1.80 0.61
CA LYS A 76 14.18 -3.15 1.17
C LYS A 76 12.86 -3.80 0.77
N ASP A 77 11.76 -3.05 0.75
CA ASP A 77 10.48 -3.58 0.27
C ASP A 77 10.47 -3.84 -1.24
N ALA A 78 11.21 -3.05 -2.01
CA ALA A 78 11.38 -3.28 -3.45
C ALA A 78 12.15 -4.59 -3.72
N GLU A 79 13.16 -4.92 -2.92
CA GLU A 79 13.88 -6.19 -2.97
C GLU A 79 12.98 -7.37 -2.60
N ARG A 80 12.20 -7.26 -1.49
CA ARG A 80 11.17 -8.25 -1.13
C ARG A 80 10.21 -8.48 -2.30
N TYR A 81 9.71 -7.40 -2.90
CA TYR A 81 8.80 -7.49 -4.04
C TYR A 81 9.45 -8.20 -5.23
N GLN A 82 10.70 -7.86 -5.57
CA GLN A 82 11.40 -8.52 -6.69
C GLN A 82 11.57 -10.02 -6.44
N ALA A 83 11.95 -10.42 -5.22
CA ALA A 83 12.04 -11.82 -4.84
C ALA A 83 10.67 -12.54 -4.90
N GLU A 84 9.61 -11.90 -4.39
CA GLU A 84 8.25 -12.45 -4.45
C GLU A 84 7.72 -12.55 -5.89
N VAL A 85 8.00 -11.56 -6.75
CA VAL A 85 7.64 -11.61 -8.18
C VAL A 85 8.36 -12.74 -8.88
N ALA A 86 9.66 -12.91 -8.62
CA ALA A 86 10.43 -14.03 -9.17
C ALA A 86 9.83 -15.37 -8.74
N ALA A 87 9.50 -15.53 -7.46
CA ALA A 87 8.87 -16.74 -6.91
C ALA A 87 7.42 -16.99 -7.42
N TYR A 88 6.71 -15.93 -7.82
CA TYR A 88 5.34 -15.99 -8.33
C TYR A 88 5.23 -16.32 -9.82
N GLY A 89 6.35 -16.46 -10.52
CA GLY A 89 6.38 -16.76 -11.97
C GLY A 89 6.55 -15.53 -12.86
N GLY A 90 7.14 -14.46 -12.33
CA GLY A 90 7.55 -13.28 -13.10
C GLY A 90 6.46 -12.23 -13.31
N GLU A 91 6.83 -11.13 -13.97
CA GLU A 91 5.95 -9.98 -14.20
C GLU A 91 4.71 -10.33 -15.05
N ASP A 92 4.84 -11.32 -15.94
CA ASP A 92 3.77 -11.77 -16.83
C ASP A 92 2.57 -12.38 -16.10
N ALA A 93 2.83 -13.15 -15.03
CA ALA A 93 1.77 -13.72 -14.19
C ALA A 93 0.99 -12.61 -13.46
N LEU A 94 1.68 -11.57 -12.99
CA LEU A 94 1.05 -10.38 -12.38
C LEU A 94 0.26 -9.55 -13.40
N ARG A 95 0.82 -9.30 -14.59
CA ARG A 95 0.17 -8.52 -15.66
C ARG A 95 -1.10 -9.20 -16.16
N LYS A 96 -1.08 -10.53 -16.36
CA LYS A 96 -2.26 -11.31 -16.73
C LYS A 96 -3.36 -11.15 -15.66
N ARG A 97 -3.03 -11.27 -14.37
CA ARG A 97 -4.01 -11.09 -13.30
C ARG A 97 -4.62 -9.67 -13.26
N LYS A 98 -3.85 -8.63 -13.54
CA LYS A 98 -4.33 -7.23 -13.61
C LYS A 98 -5.24 -6.97 -14.82
N ARG A 99 -5.00 -7.65 -15.95
CA ARG A 99 -5.81 -7.52 -17.18
C ARG A 99 -7.08 -8.37 -17.17
N VAL A 100 -7.13 -9.47 -16.41
CA VAL A 100 -8.24 -10.45 -16.36
C VAL A 100 -9.55 -9.92 -15.72
N LYS A 101 -9.65 -8.63 -15.36
CA LYS A 101 -10.90 -8.02 -14.86
C LYS A 101 -11.22 -6.69 -15.55
N LYS A 102 -11.39 -6.70 -16.87
CA LYS A 102 -12.14 -5.65 -17.55
C LYS A 102 -13.35 -6.31 -18.20
N ASP A 103 -14.55 -5.99 -17.69
CA ASP A 103 -15.79 -6.53 -18.22
C ASP A 103 -15.91 -6.19 -19.72
N PRO A 104 -16.35 -7.13 -20.58
CA PRO A 104 -16.47 -6.92 -22.03
C PRO A 104 -17.37 -5.73 -22.42
N ASN A 105 -18.27 -5.31 -21.53
CA ASN A 105 -19.19 -4.19 -21.72
C ASN A 105 -18.75 -2.89 -21.02
N ALA A 106 -17.47 -2.78 -20.60
CA ALA A 106 -16.97 -1.55 -19.99
C ALA A 106 -16.66 -0.48 -21.06
N PRO A 107 -17.14 0.77 -20.91
CA PRO A 107 -16.85 1.83 -21.88
C PRO A 107 -15.33 2.06 -21.99
N LYS A 108 -14.85 2.15 -23.23
CA LYS A 108 -13.43 2.36 -23.54
C LYS A 108 -13.00 3.72 -22.96
N ARG A 109 -11.89 3.74 -22.22
CA ARG A 109 -11.29 5.00 -21.74
C ARG A 109 -10.77 5.76 -22.96
N ALA A 110 -11.20 7.01 -23.13
CA ALA A 110 -10.75 7.89 -24.20
C ALA A 110 -9.23 8.12 -24.08
N LEU A 111 -8.58 8.21 -25.24
CA LEU A 111 -7.14 8.44 -25.40
C LEU A 111 -6.77 9.86 -24.95
#